data_AF-A0A7J6QBY9-F1
#
_entry.id   AF-A0A7J6QBY9-F1
#
_cell.length_a   1.000
_cell.length_b   1.000
_cell.length_c   1.000
_cell.angle_alpha   90.00
_cell.angle_beta   90.00
_cell.angle_gamma   90.00
#
_symmetry.space_group_name_H-M   'P 1'
#
loop_
_entity.id
_entity.type
_entity.pdbx_description
1 polymer ?
#
loop_
_entity_poly.entity_id
_entity_poly.type
_entity_poly.pdbx_seq_one_letter_code
_entity_poly.pdbx_strand_id
1 'polypeptide(L)'
;VDILAPYLAEFPGKQLDALQAEFVAKKCKSDFRKRLLDRAAIIQKRLEDEQEALKKRRAQIQRRSGPDVQQGRTDSDFEKYQTLAMFRIQILEQRLARHEVQAIKKFTELEETLLADPRLQAMWEKDSSDEEGEDDPSCGEA
;
A
#
# COMPACT_ATOMS: atom_id res chain seq x y z
N VAL A 1 17.82 9.44 -0.54
CA VAL A 1 17.29 9.35 0.84
C VAL A 1 17.58 7.94 1.31
N ASP A 2 18.24 7.78 2.46
CA ASP A 2 18.52 6.45 3.01
C ASP A 2 17.26 5.85 3.62
N ILE A 3 16.72 4.82 2.98
CA ILE A 3 15.50 4.14 3.41
C ILE A 3 15.72 3.28 4.66
N LEU A 4 16.95 2.83 4.93
CA LEU A 4 17.27 1.95 6.05
C LEU A 4 17.69 2.69 7.32
N ALA A 5 18.16 3.93 7.20
CA ALA A 5 18.64 4.73 8.33
C ALA A 5 17.74 4.70 9.58
N PRO A 6 16.39 4.83 9.49
CA PRO A 6 15.53 4.78 10.67
C PRO A 6 15.53 3.42 11.39
N TYR A 7 15.76 2.33 10.65
CA TYR A 7 15.74 0.96 11.19
C TYR A 7 17.11 0.53 11.70
N LEU A 8 18.18 1.09 11.15
CA LEU A 8 19.57 0.83 11.56
C LEU A 8 20.00 1.66 12.77
N ALA A 9 19.22 2.65 13.18
CA ALA A 9 19.52 3.47 14.38
C ALA A 9 19.65 2.63 15.66
N GLU A 10 19.00 1.46 15.71
CA GLU A 10 19.07 0.49 16.81
C GLU A 10 20.41 -0.31 16.81
N PHE A 11 21.20 -0.23 15.73
CA PHE A 11 22.44 -1.00 15.52
C PHE A 11 23.64 -0.10 15.17
N PRO A 12 24.03 0.85 16.05
CA PRO A 12 25.11 1.79 15.73
C PRO A 12 26.46 1.08 15.62
N GLY A 13 27.10 1.17 14.45
CA GLY A 13 28.49 0.73 14.22
C GLY A 13 28.72 -0.78 14.27
N LYS A 14 27.66 -1.59 14.21
CA LYS A 14 27.74 -3.05 14.19
C LYS A 14 27.22 -3.59 12.86
N GLN A 15 27.92 -4.59 12.31
CA GLN A 15 27.37 -5.41 11.25
C GLN A 15 26.17 -6.18 11.82
N LEU A 16 25.09 -6.26 11.05
CA LEU A 16 23.93 -7.04 11.44
C LEU A 16 24.26 -8.52 11.34
N ASP A 17 23.77 -9.31 12.30
CA ASP A 17 23.65 -10.76 12.09
C ASP A 17 22.51 -11.07 11.09
N ALA A 18 22.43 -12.32 10.64
CA ALA A 18 21.43 -12.74 9.66
C ALA A 18 19.98 -12.46 10.11
N LEU A 19 19.67 -12.70 11.39
CA LEU A 19 18.33 -12.51 11.94
C LEU A 19 17.97 -11.02 12.06
N GLN A 20 18.94 -10.19 12.45
CA GLN A 20 18.79 -8.75 12.53
C GLN A 20 18.61 -8.14 11.14
N ALA A 21 19.40 -8.58 10.15
CA ALA A 21 19.26 -8.16 8.76
C ALA A 21 17.87 -8.51 8.21
N GLU A 22 17.41 -9.74 8.42
CA GLU A 22 16.07 -10.18 8.02
C GLU A 22 14.97 -9.34 8.71
N PHE A 23 15.10 -9.13 10.02
CA PHE A 23 14.16 -8.33 10.80
C PHE A 23 14.07 -6.89 10.29
N VAL A 24 15.20 -6.24 10.05
CA VAL A 24 15.27 -4.87 9.51
C VAL A 24 14.59 -4.79 8.14
N ALA A 25 14.90 -5.72 7.24
CA ALA A 25 14.28 -5.76 5.91
C ALA A 25 12.77 -5.99 5.99
N LYS A 26 12.32 -6.91 6.84
CA LYS A 26 10.89 -7.20 7.05
C LYS A 26 10.15 -5.99 7.63
N LYS A 27 10.73 -5.32 8.63
CA LYS A 27 10.18 -4.10 9.25
C LYS A 27 10.05 -2.98 8.20
N CYS A 28 11.10 -2.74 7.42
CA CYS A 28 11.10 -1.74 6.35
C CYS A 28 10.02 -2.02 5.29
N LYS A 29 9.92 -3.27 4.80
CA LYS A 29 8.87 -3.68 3.85
C LYS A 29 7.46 -3.52 4.42
N SER A 30 7.26 -3.92 5.68
CA SER A 30 5.97 -3.81 6.37
C SER A 30 5.52 -2.35 6.50
N ASP A 31 6.41 -1.46 6.97
CA ASP A 31 6.10 -0.05 7.14
C ASP A 31 5.88 0.66 5.80
N PHE A 32 6.59 0.26 4.75
CA PHE A 32 6.33 0.76 3.40
C PHE A 32 4.97 0.29 2.87
N ARG A 33 4.66 -1.00 3.00
CA ARG A 33 3.35 -1.57 2.62
C ARG A 33 2.21 -0.85 3.34
N LYS A 34 2.34 -0.65 4.65
CA LYS A 34 1.35 0.09 5.45
C LYS A 34 1.12 1.50 4.91
N ARG A 35 2.19 2.25 4.63
CA ARG A 35 2.06 3.61 4.05
C ARG A 35 1.35 3.63 2.70
N LEU A 36 1.58 2.63 1.85
CA LEU A 36 0.87 2.49 0.57
C LEU A 36 -0.62 2.20 0.81
N LEU A 37 -0.94 1.27 1.72
CA LEU A 37 -2.33 0.93 2.06
C LEU A 37 -3.07 2.11 2.69
N ASP A 38 -2.46 2.81 3.64
CA ASP A 38 -3.04 3.99 4.30
C ASP A 38 -3.36 5.08 3.26
N ARG A 39 -2.47 5.27 2.28
CA ARG A 39 -2.70 6.23 1.19
C ARG A 39 -3.85 5.82 0.28
N ALA A 40 -3.97 4.54 -0.06
CA ALA A 40 -5.12 4.02 -0.82
C ALA A 40 -6.43 4.20 -0.05
N ALA A 41 -6.43 3.89 1.25
CA ALA A 41 -7.59 4.03 2.13
C ALA A 41 -8.09 5.49 2.21
N ILE A 42 -7.19 6.48 2.21
CA ILE A 42 -7.59 7.90 2.17
C ILE A 42 -8.32 8.25 0.87
N ILE A 43 -7.85 7.72 -0.28
CA ILE A 43 -8.50 7.98 -1.58
C ILE A 43 -9.85 7.28 -1.62
N GLN A 44 -9.90 6.02 -1.20
CA GLN A 44 -11.12 5.21 -1.16
C GLN A 44 -12.18 5.83 -0.25
N LYS A 45 -11.81 6.27 0.95
CA LYS A 45 -12.74 6.97 1.85
C LYS A 45 -13.34 8.21 1.20
N ARG A 46 -12.54 9.02 0.51
CA ARG A 46 -13.04 10.20 -0.21
C ARG A 46 -13.98 9.84 -1.35
N LEU A 47 -13.73 8.72 -2.03
CA LEU A 47 -14.61 8.20 -3.08
C LEU A 47 -15.96 7.78 -2.50
N GLU A 48 -15.94 7.02 -1.40
CA GLU A 48 -17.13 6.59 -0.67
C GLU A 48 -17.94 7.79 -0.16
N ASP A 49 -17.28 8.79 0.44
CA ASP A 49 -17.91 10.01 0.94
C ASP A 49 -18.65 10.77 -0.19
N GLU A 50 -18.03 10.94 -1.37
CA GLU A 50 -18.66 11.59 -2.53
C GLU A 50 -19.83 10.77 -3.11
N GLN A 51 -19.70 9.44 -3.18
CA GLN A 51 -20.78 8.55 -3.62
C GLN A 51 -21.96 8.58 -2.65
N GLU A 52 -21.71 8.55 -1.35
CA GLU A 52 -22.74 8.63 -0.32
C GLU A 52 -23.45 9.99 -0.34
N ALA A 53 -22.70 11.09 -0.47
CA ALA A 53 -23.26 12.44 -0.57
C ALA A 53 -24.21 12.56 -1.78
N LEU A 54 -23.80 12.06 -2.95
CA LEU A 54 -24.64 12.06 -4.15
C LEU A 54 -25.89 11.21 -3.96
N LYS A 55 -25.76 10.00 -3.39
CA LYS A 55 -26.88 9.10 -3.09
C LYS A 55 -27.88 9.75 -2.13
N LYS A 56 -27.40 10.38 -1.06
CA LYS A 56 -28.22 11.07 -0.07
C LYS A 56 -28.96 12.26 -0.70
N ARG A 57 -28.30 13.03 -1.55
CA ARG A 57 -28.92 14.17 -2.24
C ARG A 57 -30.03 13.71 -3.19
N ARG A 58 -29.80 12.65 -3.97
CA ARG A 58 -30.80 12.01 -4.83
C ARG A 58 -32.04 11.58 -4.04
N ALA A 59 -31.84 10.86 -2.93
CA ALA A 59 -32.93 10.40 -2.08
C ALA A 59 -33.73 11.56 -1.46
N GLN A 60 -33.07 12.66 -1.09
CA GLN A 60 -33.74 13.85 -0.56
C GLN A 60 -34.66 14.52 -1.58
N ILE A 61 -34.23 14.62 -2.85
CA ILE A 61 -35.02 15.23 -3.92
C ILE A 61 -36.19 14.34 -4.28
N GLN A 62 -35.96 13.03 -4.44
CA GLN A 62 -37.03 12.07 -4.73
C GLN A 62 -38.15 12.10 -3.68
N ARG A 63 -37.82 12.32 -2.39
CA ARG A 63 -38.81 12.48 -1.31
C ARG A 63 -39.56 13.81 -1.34
N ARG A 64 -38.95 14.88 -1.90
CA ARG A 64 -39.51 16.24 -1.94
C ARG A 64 -40.33 16.51 -3.21
N SER A 65 -40.10 15.78 -4.29
CA SER A 65 -40.83 15.88 -5.56
C SER A 65 -42.26 15.32 -5.50
N GLY A 66 -43.04 15.73 -4.50
CA GLY A 66 -44.50 15.59 -4.49
C GLY A 66 -45.17 16.59 -5.45
N PRO A 67 -46.49 16.50 -5.67
CA PRO A 67 -47.21 17.19 -6.75
C PRO A 67 -47.20 18.73 -6.70
N ASP A 68 -46.65 19.35 -5.67
CA ASP A 68 -46.83 20.79 -5.35
C ASP A 68 -45.51 21.60 -5.28
N VAL A 69 -44.40 21.06 -5.79
CA VAL A 69 -43.06 21.70 -5.67
C VAL A 69 -42.63 22.37 -6.97
N GLN A 70 -42.01 23.54 -6.84
CA GLN A 70 -41.40 24.39 -7.88
C GLN A 70 -40.25 23.66 -8.64
N GLN A 71 -40.63 22.68 -9.45
CA GLN A 71 -39.77 21.62 -10.02
C GLN A 71 -38.60 22.16 -10.89
N GLY A 72 -38.82 23.25 -11.65
CA GLY A 72 -37.86 23.68 -12.68
C GLY A 72 -36.52 24.25 -12.20
N ARG A 73 -36.47 24.95 -11.06
CA ARG A 73 -35.20 25.52 -10.54
C ARG A 73 -34.41 24.49 -9.73
N THR A 74 -35.10 23.66 -8.94
CA THR A 74 -34.49 22.60 -8.12
C THR A 74 -33.84 21.51 -8.98
N ASP A 75 -34.43 21.21 -10.14
CA ASP A 75 -33.91 20.18 -11.05
C ASP A 75 -32.62 20.64 -11.73
N SER A 76 -32.55 21.89 -12.19
CA SER A 76 -31.33 22.45 -12.81
C SER A 76 -30.15 22.52 -11.84
N ASP A 77 -30.38 22.92 -10.58
CA ASP A 77 -29.31 22.99 -9.58
C ASP A 77 -28.83 21.59 -9.15
N PHE A 78 -29.74 20.61 -9.14
CA PHE A 78 -29.37 19.22 -8.87
C PHE A 78 -28.57 18.61 -10.02
N GLU A 79 -28.93 18.87 -11.27
CA GLU A 79 -28.21 18.37 -12.44
C GLU A 79 -26.76 18.87 -12.48
N LYS A 80 -26.55 20.17 -12.15
CA LYS A 80 -25.21 20.75 -12.00
C LYS A 80 -24.43 20.06 -10.87
N TYR A 81 -25.05 19.87 -9.71
CA TYR A 81 -24.42 19.17 -8.59
C TYR A 81 -24.04 17.72 -8.96
N GLN A 82 -24.95 17.00 -9.62
CA GLN A 82 -24.71 15.63 -10.07
C GLN A 82 -23.54 15.56 -11.04
N THR A 83 -23.47 16.46 -12.01
CA THR A 83 -22.37 16.53 -12.99
C THR A 83 -21.03 16.72 -12.28
N LEU A 84 -20.96 17.66 -11.33
CA LEU A 84 -19.75 17.90 -10.56
C LEU A 84 -19.36 16.73 -9.66
N ALA A 85 -20.34 16.11 -8.99
CA ALA A 85 -20.10 14.93 -8.14
C ALA A 85 -19.56 13.75 -8.96
N MET A 86 -20.16 13.48 -10.13
CA MET A 86 -19.69 12.44 -11.04
C MET A 86 -18.26 12.70 -11.53
N PHE A 87 -17.93 13.95 -11.86
CA PHE A 87 -16.58 14.33 -12.25
C PHE A 87 -15.56 14.09 -11.11
N ARG A 88 -15.91 14.42 -9.86
CA ARG A 88 -15.06 14.16 -8.70
C ARG A 88 -14.86 12.66 -8.46
N ILE A 89 -15.93 11.87 -8.57
CA ILE A 89 -15.91 10.41 -8.47
C ILE A 89 -14.92 9.83 -9.50
N GLN A 90 -15.03 10.23 -10.77
CA GLN A 90 -14.12 9.77 -11.83
C GLN A 90 -12.65 10.12 -11.55
N ILE A 91 -12.38 11.33 -11.04
CA ILE A 91 -11.02 11.71 -10.64
C ILE A 91 -10.51 10.82 -9.51
N LEU A 92 -11.35 10.50 -8.51
CA LEU A 92 -10.97 9.67 -7.37
C LEU A 92 -10.71 8.22 -7.80
N GLU A 93 -11.53 7.66 -8.68
CA GLU A 93 -11.33 6.34 -9.31
C GLU A 93 -10.01 6.29 -10.08
N GLN A 94 -9.75 7.29 -10.94
CA GLN A 94 -8.50 7.36 -11.70
C GLN A 94 -7.28 7.50 -10.77
N ARG A 95 -7.40 8.26 -9.67
CA ARG A 95 -6.34 8.39 -8.67
C ARG A 95 -6.08 7.10 -7.94
N LEU A 96 -7.13 6.33 -7.61
CA LEU A 96 -7.00 5.04 -6.95
C LEU A 96 -6.30 4.03 -7.88
N ALA A 97 -6.77 3.89 -9.11
CA ALA A 97 -6.15 2.99 -10.11
C ALA A 97 -4.68 3.36 -10.38
N ARG A 98 -4.38 4.65 -10.52
CA ARG A 98 -2.99 5.12 -10.66
C ARG A 98 -2.16 4.79 -9.42
N HIS A 99 -2.73 4.95 -8.23
CA HIS A 99 -2.04 4.64 -6.99
C HIS A 99 -1.70 3.16 -6.88
N GLU A 100 -2.60 2.26 -7.28
CA GLU A 100 -2.36 0.80 -7.27
C GLU A 100 -1.15 0.42 -8.15
N VAL A 101 -1.14 0.88 -9.40
CA VAL A 101 -0.01 0.62 -10.32
C VAL A 101 1.30 1.18 -9.77
N GLN A 102 1.28 2.41 -9.23
CA GLN A 102 2.47 3.03 -8.65
C GLN A 102 2.91 2.36 -7.35
N ALA A 103 1.98 1.87 -6.53
CA ALA A 103 2.27 1.18 -5.27
C ALA A 103 3.01 -0.13 -5.54
N ILE A 104 2.55 -0.92 -6.53
CA ILE A 104 3.23 -2.14 -6.97
C ILE A 104 4.65 -1.82 -7.42
N LYS A 105 4.80 -0.88 -8.36
CA LYS A 105 6.13 -0.49 -8.89
C LYS A 105 7.10 -0.08 -7.78
N LYS A 106 6.65 0.78 -6.87
CA LYS A 106 7.49 1.26 -5.76
C LYS A 106 7.82 0.17 -4.76
N PHE A 107 6.93 -0.80 -4.55
CA PHE A 107 7.20 -1.92 -3.66
C PHE A 107 8.27 -2.83 -4.26
N THR A 108 8.21 -3.10 -5.56
CA THR A 108 9.26 -3.83 -6.29
C THR A 108 10.60 -3.09 -6.25
N GLU A 109 10.60 -1.78 -6.53
CA GLU A 109 11.82 -0.95 -6.43
C GLU A 109 12.44 -1.00 -5.02
N LEU A 110 11.60 -1.05 -3.97
CA LEU A 110 12.07 -1.22 -2.60
C LEU A 110 12.72 -2.60 -2.39
N GLU A 111 12.09 -3.68 -2.87
CA GLU A 111 12.65 -5.04 -2.74
C GLU A 111 14.01 -5.16 -3.44
N GLU A 112 14.13 -4.64 -4.66
CA GLU A 112 15.41 -4.58 -5.39
C GLU A 112 16.46 -3.78 -4.62
N THR A 113 16.08 -2.63 -4.05
CA THR A 113 16.99 -1.81 -3.24
C THR A 113 17.47 -2.55 -2.00
N LEU A 114 16.58 -3.28 -1.32
CA LEU A 114 16.93 -4.06 -0.12
C LEU A 114 17.82 -5.26 -0.45
N LEU A 115 17.59 -5.92 -1.59
CA LEU A 115 18.40 -7.03 -2.06
C LEU A 115 19.84 -6.60 -2.37
N ALA A 116 20.01 -5.40 -2.94
CA ALA A 116 21.31 -4.86 -3.30
C ALA A 116 22.04 -4.12 -2.16
N ASP A 117 21.41 -3.89 -1.00
CA ASP A 117 22.01 -3.11 0.07
C ASP A 117 23.07 -3.93 0.85
N PRO A 118 24.35 -3.51 0.87
CA PRO A 118 25.42 -4.25 1.55
C PRO A 118 25.17 -4.48 3.04
N ARG A 119 24.43 -3.58 3.70
CA ARG A 119 24.15 -3.64 5.14
C ARG A 119 23.22 -4.80 5.50
N LEU A 120 22.58 -5.40 4.51
CA LEU A 120 21.63 -6.48 4.65
C LEU A 120 22.18 -7.84 4.16
N GLN A 121 23.41 -7.90 3.63
CA GLN A 121 23.98 -9.11 3.02
C GLN A 121 23.98 -10.35 3.92
N ALA A 122 24.15 -10.16 5.24
CA ALA A 122 24.15 -11.25 6.22
C ALA A 122 22.88 -12.12 6.18
N MET A 123 21.76 -11.63 5.64
CA MET A 123 20.55 -12.45 5.47
C MET A 123 20.67 -13.54 4.41
N TRP A 124 21.59 -13.38 3.44
CA TRP A 124 21.75 -14.29 2.30
C TRP A 124 22.94 -15.24 2.46
N GLU A 125 23.89 -14.92 3.33
CA GLU A 125 25.09 -15.72 3.58
C GLU A 125 24.81 -17.03 4.33
N LYS A 126 23.69 -17.09 5.06
CA LYS A 126 23.35 -18.24 5.91
C LYS A 126 22.77 -19.43 5.14
N ASP A 127 22.20 -19.21 3.95
CA ASP A 127 21.67 -20.30 3.10
C ASP A 127 22.77 -21.19 2.52
N SER A 128 24.03 -20.74 2.51
CA SER A 128 25.16 -21.46 1.91
C SER A 128 25.96 -22.35 2.88
N SER A 129 25.65 -22.35 4.17
CA SER A 129 26.44 -23.08 5.19
C SER A 129 25.77 -24.32 5.79
N ASP A 130 24.52 -24.61 5.42
CA ASP A 130 23.75 -25.73 5.99
C ASP A 130 23.72 -26.99 5.09
N GLU A 131 24.50 -27.04 4.00
CA GLU A 131 24.56 -28.15 3.01
C GLU A 131 25.84 -29.01 3.08
N GLU A 132 26.68 -28.88 4.11
CA GLU A 132 27.84 -29.79 4.28
C GLU A 132 27.85 -30.40 5.69
N GLY A 133 27.26 -31.58 5.82
CA GLY A 133 27.25 -32.30 7.09
C GLY A 133 26.56 -33.66 7.07
N GLU A 134 26.72 -34.44 5.99
CA GLU A 134 26.34 -35.86 6.01
C GLU A 134 27.47 -36.70 5.37
N ASP A 135 28.66 -36.62 6.00
CA ASP A 135 29.67 -37.67 5.88
C ASP A 135 29.17 -38.88 6.70
N ASP A 136 28.50 -39.83 6.04
CA ASP A 136 28.28 -41.16 6.61
C ASP A 136 29.58 -41.98 6.45
N PRO A 137 30.29 -42.31 7.55
CA PRO A 137 31.50 -43.10 7.47
C PRO A 137 31.14 -44.53 7.10
N SER A 138 31.53 -44.92 5.88
CA SER A 138 31.62 -46.31 5.43
C SER A 138 32.21 -47.20 6.54
N CYS A 139 31.34 -47.95 7.22
CA CYS A 139 31.72 -48.95 8.19
C CYS A 139 32.16 -50.20 7.43
N GLY A 140 33.47 -50.34 7.21
CA GLY A 140 34.09 -51.60 6.88
C GLY A 140 34.49 -52.34 8.15
N GLU A 141 33.99 -53.56 8.31
CA GLU A 141 34.45 -54.65 9.20
C GLU A 141 33.53 -55.86 8.87
N ALA A 142 33.94 -57.11 8.69
CA ALA A 142 35.21 -57.81 8.57
C ALA A 142 34.91 -59.15 7.85
#